data_AF-W9T8U5-F1
#
_entry.id   AF-W9T8U5-F1
#
_cell.length_a   1.000
_cell.length_b   1.000
_cell.length_c   1.000
_cell.angle_alpha   90.00
_cell.angle_beta   90.00
_cell.angle_gamma   90.00
#
_symmetry.space_group_name_H-M   'P 1'
#
loop_
_entity.id
_entity.type
_entity.pdbx_description
1 polymer ?
#
loop_
_entity_poly.entity_id
_entity_poly.type
_entity_poly.pdbx_seq_one_letter_code
_entity_poly.pdbx_strand_id
1 'polypeptide(L)' 'MRLSLHDSLQQARAAIERFIEAYEPRLSQVRVVSLPRDHDLLRLAFAIEGLLEVDGIRRPVSFSANLDGSGQVKVR' A
#
# COMPACT_ATOMS: atom_id res chain seq x y z
N MET A 1 -11.83 -12.51 -18.11
CA MET A 1 -12.33 -11.54 -17.12
C MET A 1 -11.51 -10.25 -17.23
N ARG A 2 -12.10 -9.16 -17.75
CA ARG A 2 -11.49 -7.82 -17.65
C ARG A 2 -11.77 -7.33 -16.23
N LEU A 3 -10.82 -7.50 -15.31
CA LEU A 3 -10.90 -6.81 -14.03
C LEU A 3 -10.98 -5.33 -14.33
N SER A 4 -12.01 -4.67 -13.82
CA SER A 4 -12.06 -3.22 -13.93
C SER A 4 -10.84 -2.65 -13.21
N LEU A 5 -10.42 -1.46 -13.60
CA LEU A 5 -9.33 -0.75 -12.93
C LEU A 5 -9.59 -0.62 -11.41
N HIS A 6 -10.86 -0.50 -11.04
CA HIS A 6 -11.31 -0.48 -9.65
C HIS A 6 -11.05 -1.81 -8.94
N ASP A 7 -11.39 -2.95 -9.57
CA ASP A 7 -11.15 -4.27 -8.96
C ASP A 7 -9.66 -4.56 -8.79
N SER A 8 -8.86 -4.17 -9.78
CA SER A 8 -7.40 -4.32 -9.73
C SER A 8 -6.80 -3.49 -8.60
N LEU A 9 -7.31 -2.27 -8.37
CA LEU A 9 -6.93 -1.41 -7.26
C LEU A 9 -7.31 -2.00 -5.91
N GLN A 10 -8.54 -2.51 -5.78
CA GLN A 10 -9.01 -3.14 -4.54
C GLN A 10 -8.23 -4.42 -4.23
N GLN A 11 -7.93 -5.22 -5.25
CA GLN A 11 -7.12 -6.42 -5.11
C GLN A 11 -5.68 -6.08 -4.70
N ALA A 12 -5.07 -5.07 -5.32
CA ALA A 12 -3.74 -4.59 -4.93
C ALA A 12 -3.72 -4.08 -3.48
N ARG A 13 -4.72 -3.29 -3.08
CA ARG A 13 -4.89 -2.81 -1.70
C ARG A 13 -4.91 -3.96 -0.70
N ALA A 14 -5.80 -4.93 -0.91
CA ALA A 14 -5.94 -6.09 -0.04
C ALA A 14 -4.70 -6.99 -0.04
N ALA A 15 -4.00 -7.12 -1.17
CA ALA A 15 -2.76 -7.88 -1.26
C ALA A 15 -1.63 -7.22 -0.46
N ILE A 16 -1.49 -5.89 -0.53
CA ILE A 16 -0.49 -5.15 0.25
C ILE A 16 -0.79 -5.24 1.75
N GLU A 17 -2.06 -5.06 2.16
CA GLU A 17 -2.46 -5.22 3.57
C GLU A 17 -2.07 -6.59 4.11
N ARG A 18 -2.46 -7.67 3.41
CA ARG A 18 -2.12 -9.04 3.80
C ARG A 18 -0.62 -9.33 3.78
N PHE A 19 0.11 -8.78 2.81
CA PHE A 19 1.55 -8.96 2.72
C PHE A 19 2.25 -8.34 3.94
N ILE A 20 1.85 -7.12 4.31
CA ILE A 20 2.43 -6.45 5.47
C ILE A 20 2.06 -7.18 6.76
N GLU A 21 0.81 -7.59 6.92
CA GLU A 21 0.40 -8.38 8.10
C GLU A 21 1.15 -9.72 8.22
N ALA A 22 1.47 -10.36 7.09
CA ALA A 22 2.18 -11.64 7.08
C ALA A 22 3.69 -11.50 7.35
N TYR A 23 4.33 -10.43 6.86
CA TYR A 23 5.78 -10.28 6.91
C TYR A 23 6.29 -9.28 7.95
N GLU A 24 5.45 -8.36 8.44
CA GLU A 24 5.86 -7.30 9.37
C GLU A 24 4.93 -7.24 10.61
N PRO A 25 5.09 -8.17 11.57
CA PRO A 25 4.22 -8.25 12.76
C PRO A 25 4.33 -7.04 13.69
N ARG A 26 5.40 -6.24 13.57
CA ARG A 26 5.57 -4.98 14.29
C ARG A 26 4.66 -3.87 13.75
N LEU A 27 4.21 -3.98 12.51
CA LEU A 27 3.37 -2.98 11.87
C LEU A 27 1.90 -3.40 12.01
N SER A 28 1.17 -2.68 12.84
CA SER A 28 -0.22 -2.96 13.20
C SER A 28 -1.16 -1.87 12.69
N GLN A 29 -2.46 -2.18 12.58
CA GLN A 29 -3.47 -1.24 12.08
C GLN A 29 -3.14 -0.68 10.68
N VAL A 30 -2.63 -1.53 9.81
CA VAL A 30 -2.25 -1.15 8.45
C VAL A 30 -3.49 -0.79 7.65
N ARG A 31 -3.46 0.37 7.02
CA ARG A 31 -4.48 0.86 6.10
C ARG A 31 -3.81 1.26 4.81
N VAL A 32 -4.24 0.66 3.70
CA VAL A 32 -3.74 1.02 2.38
C VAL A 32 -4.79 1.88 1.67
N VAL A 33 -4.42 3.10 1.28
CA VAL A 33 -5.29 4.07 0.61
C VAL A 33 -4.73 4.33 -0.79
N SER A 34 -5.56 4.19 -1.82
CA SER A 34 -5.18 4.60 -3.17
C SER A 34 -5.17 6.13 -3.25
N LEU A 35 -4.04 6.70 -3.65
CA LEU A 35 -3.90 8.13 -3.87
C LEU A 35 -4.43 8.51 -5.26
N PRO A 36 -5.01 9.72 -5.41
CA PRO A 36 -5.48 10.21 -6.70
C PRO A 36 -4.31 10.29 -7.69
N ARG A 37 -4.53 9.81 -8.91
CA ARG A 37 -3.54 9.83 -9.99
C ARG A 37 -3.57 11.21 -10.60
N ASP A 38 -2.65 12.08 -10.21
CA ASP A 38 -2.75 13.50 -10.60
C ASP A 38 -2.61 13.66 -12.14
N HIS A 39 -1.75 12.91 -12.83
CA HIS A 39 -1.57 13.08 -14.28
C HIS A 39 -1.13 11.83 -15.07
N ASP A 40 -1.01 10.66 -14.43
CA ASP A 40 -0.39 9.49 -15.05
C ASP A 40 -1.24 8.22 -14.86
N LEU A 41 -2.01 7.86 -15.90
CA LEU A 41 -2.98 6.76 -15.85
C LEU A 41 -2.32 5.38 -15.65
N LEU A 42 -1.01 5.26 -15.88
CA LEU A 42 -0.25 4.03 -15.75
C LEU A 42 0.53 3.92 -14.44
N ARG A 43 0.40 4.91 -13.54
CA ARG A 43 1.03 4.88 -12.22
C ARG A 43 -0.02 4.74 -11.14
N LEU A 44 0.21 3.77 -10.27
CA LEU A 44 -0.59 3.53 -9.09
C LEU A 44 0.16 4.04 -7.87
N ALA A 45 -0.42 4.99 -7.15
CA ALA A 45 0.12 5.50 -5.91
C ALA A 45 -0.75 5.02 -4.75
N PHE A 46 -0.10 4.50 -3.71
CA PHE A 46 -0.74 4.04 -2.49
C PHE A 46 -0.06 4.69 -1.29
N ALA A 47 -0.86 5.19 -0.35
CA ALA A 47 -0.41 5.51 0.99
C ALA A 47 -0.68 4.31 1.89
N ILE A 48 0.34 3.89 2.65
CA ILE A 48 0.26 2.81 3.61
C ILE A 48 0.45 3.44 4.98
N GLU A 49 -0.61 3.49 5.77
CA GLU A 49 -0.60 4.08 7.10
C GLU A 49 -0.69 2.96 8.13
N GLY A 50 0.05 3.07 9.22
CA GLY A 50 -0.01 2.08 10.29
C GLY A 50 0.69 2.53 11.56
N LEU A 51 0.59 1.71 12.60
CA LEU A 51 1.31 1.87 13.85
C LEU A 51 2.45 0.86 13.91
N LEU A 52 3.68 1.36 13.82
CA LEU A 52 4.88 0.55 14.01
C LEU A 52 5.21 0.48 15.50
N GLU A 53 5.28 -0.74 16.03
CA GLU A 53 5.70 -1.02 17.40
C GLU A 53 7.17 -1.43 17.42
N VAL A 54 8.03 -0.59 17.99
CA VAL A 54 9.46 -0.86 18.17
C VAL A 54 9.81 -0.58 19.62
N ASP A 55 10.41 -1.56 20.30
CA ASP A 55 10.83 -1.47 21.71
C ASP A 55 9.69 -1.03 22.66
N GLY A 56 8.46 -1.49 22.39
CA GLY A 56 7.27 -1.14 23.18
C GLY A 56 6.70 0.27 22.90
N ILE A 57 7.28 1.01 21.96
CA ILE A 57 6.81 2.33 21.54
C ILE A 57 6.05 2.17 20.22
N ARG A 58 4.77 2.56 20.23
CA ARG A 58 3.94 2.64 19.02
C ARG A 58 4.12 4.00 18.37
N ARG A 59 4.54 4.01 17.11
CA ARG A 59 4.68 5.24 16.30
C ARG A 59 3.83 5.14 15.05
N PRO A 60 3.02 6.19 14.74
CA PRO A 60 2.38 6.26 13.45
C PRO A 60 3.44 6.41 12.37
N VAL A 61 3.36 5.55 11.37
CA VAL A 61 4.20 5.57 10.18
C VAL A 61 3.33 5.66 8.94
N SER A 62 3.81 6.38 7.94
CA SER A 62 3.18 6.50 6.64
C SER A 62 4.24 6.21 5.59
N PHE A 63 3.96 5.24 4.73
CA PHE A 63 4.80 4.88 3.60
C PHE A 63 4.08 5.20 2.30
N SER A 64 4.84 5.63 1.29
CA SER A 64 4.29 5.86 -0.04
C SER A 64 4.77 4.79 -1.00
N ALA A 65 3.87 3.94 -1.48
CA ALA A 65 4.16 2.93 -2.48
C ALA A 65 3.70 3.40 -3.86
N ASN A 66 4.65 3.50 -4.80
CA ASN A 66 4.37 3.82 -6.18
C ASN A 66 4.62 2.57 -7.03
N LEU A 67 3.59 2.08 -7.70
CA LEU A 67 3.67 1.01 -8.68
C LEU A 67 3.63 1.63 -10.08
N ASP A 68 4.67 1.41 -10.86
CA ASP A 68 4.73 1.83 -12.26
C ASP A 68 4.08 0.81 -13.21
N GLY A 69 3.82 1.22 -14.45
CA GLY A 69 3.21 0.36 -15.48
C GLY A 69 4.06 -0.85 -15.88
N SER A 70 5.28 -0.99 -15.35
CA SER A 70 6.12 -2.18 -15.51
C SER A 70 5.96 -3.20 -14.37
N GLY A 71 5.10 -2.90 -13.39
CA GLY A 71 4.89 -3.75 -12.22
C GLY A 71 5.94 -3.56 -11.13
N GLN A 72 6.83 -2.57 -11.23
CA GLN A 72 7.83 -2.30 -10.20
C GLN A 72 7.24 -1.42 -9.11
N VAL A 73 7.39 -1.87 -7.85
CA VAL A 73 6.98 -1.13 -6.66
C VAL A 73 8.18 -0.39 -6.08
N LYS A 74 8.05 0.92 -5.89
CA LYS A 74 8.99 1.75 -5.11
C LYS A 74 8.30 2.21 -3.85
N VAL A 75 8.82 1.78 -2.70
CA VAL A 75 8.41 2.25 -1.38
C VAL A 75 9.33 3.40 -0.98
N ARG A 76 8.74 4.53 -0.59
CA ARG A 76 9.42 5.72 -0.05
C ARG A 76 8.93 6.04 1.34
#